data_AF-K6ZSK7-F1
#
_entry.id   AF-K6ZSK7-F1
#
_cell.length_a   1.000
_cell.length_b   1.000
_cell.length_c   1.000
_cell.angle_alpha   90.00
_cell.angle_beta   90.00
_cell.angle_gamma   90.00
#
_symmetry.space_group_name_H-M   'P 1'
#
loop_
_entity.id
_entity.type
_entity.pdbx_description
1 polymer ?
#
loop_
_entity_poly.entity_id
_entity_poly.type
_entity_poly.pdbx_seq_one_letter_code
_entity_poly.pdbx_strand_id
1 'polypeptide(L)'
;MSLLLGVYQFSGGFYIFAKAELAQYLIAHAWHKNLQSDKQHKPWPWADTHPVAELIIKDKSWYVLAGASARNLAFAPTHISSTPEPGKKVTA
;
A
#
# COMPACT_ATOMS: atom_id res chain seq x y z
N MET A 1 24.20 -30.77 8.74
CA MET A 1 24.44 -29.72 7.72
C MET A 1 23.19 -29.45 6.87
N SER A 2 22.54 -30.47 6.30
CA SER A 2 21.43 -30.31 5.35
C SER A 2 20.16 -29.63 5.91
N LEU A 3 19.82 -29.84 7.18
CA LEU A 3 18.69 -29.18 7.83
C LEU A 3 18.89 -27.66 8.00
N LEU A 4 20.12 -27.22 8.28
CA LEU A 4 20.43 -25.79 8.44
C LEU A 4 20.35 -25.03 7.11
N LEU A 5 20.79 -25.67 6.03
CA LEU A 5 20.66 -25.12 4.67
C LEU A 5 19.19 -25.03 4.23
N GLY A 6 18.36 -26.00 4.63
CA GLY A 6 16.92 -25.97 4.40
C GLY A 6 16.23 -24.80 5.11
N VAL A 7 16.51 -24.59 6.41
CA VAL A 7 15.96 -23.46 7.18
C VAL A 7 16.39 -22.12 6.61
N TYR A 8 17.64 -22.01 6.13
CA TYR A 8 18.14 -20.80 5.50
C TYR A 8 17.36 -20.43 4.22
N GLN A 9 17.07 -21.39 3.35
CA GLN A 9 16.24 -21.15 2.16
C GLN A 9 14.79 -20.76 2.50
N PHE A 10 14.19 -21.42 3.49
CA PHE A 10 12.82 -21.10 3.92
C PHE A 10 12.71 -19.69 4.55
N SER A 11 13.76 -19.21 5.21
CA SER A 11 13.78 -17.88 5.83
C SER A 11 13.61 -16.75 4.81
N GLY A 12 14.14 -16.91 3.59
CA GLY A 12 14.00 -15.94 2.52
C GLY A 12 12.56 -15.79 2.02
N GLY A 13 11.82 -16.91 1.94
CA GLY A 13 10.41 -16.90 1.56
C GLY A 13 9.54 -16.20 2.61
N PHE A 14 9.73 -16.56 3.89
CA PHE A 14 8.98 -15.96 5.00
C PHE A 14 9.15 -14.44 5.07
N TYR A 15 10.35 -13.94 4.80
CA TYR A 15 10.65 -12.52 4.80
C TYR A 15 9.79 -11.72 3.82
N ILE A 16 9.53 -12.24 2.62
CA ILE A 16 8.72 -11.56 1.60
C ILE A 16 7.26 -11.44 2.06
N PHE A 17 6.67 -12.52 2.57
CA PHE A 17 5.28 -12.52 3.05
C PHE A 17 5.11 -11.62 4.27
N ALA A 18 6.02 -11.71 5.26
CA ALA A 18 5.98 -10.87 6.44
C ALA A 18 6.07 -9.38 6.07
N LYS A 19 6.95 -9.02 5.14
CA LYS A 19 7.08 -7.65 4.65
C LYS A 19 5.83 -7.17 3.90
N ALA A 20 5.20 -8.05 3.11
CA ALA A 20 3.97 -7.72 2.40
C ALA A 20 2.82 -7.41 3.38
N GLU A 21 2.62 -8.26 4.39
CA GLU A 21 1.59 -8.06 5.42
C GLU A 21 1.83 -6.77 6.22
N LEU A 22 3.08 -6.52 6.61
CA LEU A 22 3.46 -5.30 7.31
C LEU A 22 3.19 -4.05 6.45
N ALA A 23 3.47 -4.12 5.14
CA ALA A 23 3.19 -3.01 4.24
C ALA A 23 1.68 -2.72 4.16
N GLN A 24 0.83 -3.76 4.04
CA GLN A 24 -0.62 -3.59 4.04
C GLN A 24 -1.12 -2.93 5.33
N TYR A 25 -0.65 -3.40 6.48
CA TYR A 25 -1.01 -2.83 7.78
C TYR A 25 -0.60 -1.35 7.89
N LEU A 26 0.61 -1.01 7.46
CA LEU A 26 1.11 0.37 7.50
C LEU A 26 0.33 1.30 6.55
N ILE A 27 -0.08 0.80 5.38
CA ILE A 27 -0.94 1.56 4.45
C ILE A 27 -2.30 1.84 5.08
N ALA A 28 -2.93 0.82 5.68
CA ALA A 28 -4.21 0.97 6.38
C ALA A 28 -4.10 1.97 7.54
N HIS A 29 -3.02 1.90 8.31
CA HIS A 29 -2.74 2.84 9.41
C HIS A 29 -2.57 4.28 8.91
N ALA A 30 -1.84 4.47 7.82
CA ALA A 30 -1.68 5.79 7.21
C ALA A 30 -3.01 6.35 6.71
N TRP A 31 -3.89 5.53 6.14
CA TRP A 31 -5.23 5.95 5.75
C TRP A 31 -6.05 6.45 6.94
N HIS A 32 -6.08 5.69 8.04
CA HIS A 32 -6.79 6.10 9.26
C HIS A 32 -6.24 7.41 9.84
N LYS A 33 -4.92 7.63 9.76
CA LYS A 33 -4.31 8.91 10.15
C LYS A 33 -4.71 10.05 9.22
N ASN A 34 -4.80 9.80 7.91
CA ASN A 34 -5.27 10.82 6.95
C ASN A 34 -6.68 11.29 7.31
N LEU A 35 -7.57 10.36 7.64
CA LEU A 35 -8.96 10.67 8.04
C LEU A 35 -9.04 11.53 9.31
N GLN A 36 -8.13 11.36 10.26
CA GLN A 36 -8.14 12.11 11.53
C GLN A 36 -7.45 13.48 11.42
N SER A 37 -6.46 13.59 10.54
CA SER A 37 -5.52 14.73 10.53
C SER A 37 -5.72 15.69 9.36
N ASP A 38 -6.59 15.36 8.39
CA ASP A 38 -6.76 16.05 7.10
C ASP A 38 -5.43 16.35 6.39
N LYS A 39 -4.41 15.50 6.64
CA LYS A 39 -3.06 15.60 6.10
C LYS A 39 -2.67 14.28 5.47
N GLN A 40 -1.83 14.35 4.45
CA GLN A 40 -1.26 13.17 3.81
C GLN A 40 -0.16 12.57 4.69
N HIS A 41 -0.39 11.36 5.20
CA HIS A 41 0.58 10.57 5.96
C HIS A 41 1.14 9.45 5.10
N LYS A 42 2.45 9.28 5.19
CA LYS A 42 3.17 8.18 4.53
C LYS A 42 3.02 6.88 5.33
N PRO A 43 2.88 5.71 4.67
CA PRO A 43 2.85 4.41 5.35
C PRO A 43 4.10 4.11 6.17
N TRP A 44 5.27 4.52 5.69
CA TRP A 44 6.56 4.47 6.39
C TRP A 44 7.42 5.69 6.02
N PRO A 45 8.44 6.05 6.81
CA PRO A 45 9.13 7.35 6.68
C PRO A 45 9.74 7.64 5.31
N TRP A 46 10.25 6.61 4.63
CA TRP A 46 10.87 6.70 3.30
C TRP A 46 9.92 6.33 2.16
N ALA A 47 8.60 6.24 2.39
CA ALA A 47 7.66 6.03 1.30
C ALA A 47 7.60 7.26 0.40
N ASP A 48 7.60 7.03 -0.91
CA ASP A 48 7.36 8.00 -1.97
C ASP A 48 5.87 8.09 -2.36
N THR A 49 4.99 7.47 -1.56
CA THR A 49 3.54 7.43 -1.78
C THR A 49 2.77 7.56 -0.47
N HIS A 50 1.47 7.81 -0.58
CA HIS A 50 0.51 7.88 0.52
C HIS A 50 -0.87 7.39 0.04
N PRO A 51 -1.73 6.88 0.94
CA PRO A 51 -3.09 6.47 0.56
C PRO A 51 -3.98 7.70 0.30
N VAL A 52 -4.69 7.70 -0.82
CA VAL A 52 -5.55 8.81 -1.28
C VAL A 52 -7.03 8.48 -1.23
N ALA A 53 -7.39 7.19 -1.27
CA ALA A 53 -8.77 6.75 -1.21
C ALA A 53 -8.88 5.34 -0.64
N GLU A 54 -10.07 5.00 -0.16
CA GLU A 54 -10.47 3.64 0.16
C GLU A 54 -11.45 3.12 -0.90
N LEU A 55 -11.20 1.90 -1.36
CA LEU A 55 -11.96 1.21 -2.37
C LEU A 55 -12.56 -0.06 -1.74
N ILE A 56 -13.88 -0.13 -1.67
CA ILE A 56 -14.58 -1.29 -1.11
C ILE A 56 -15.13 -2.12 -2.27
N ILE A 57 -14.71 -3.39 -2.36
CA ILE A 57 -15.17 -4.35 -3.36
C ILE A 57 -15.62 -5.61 -2.64
N LYS A 58 -16.90 -5.98 -2.76
CA LYS A 58 -17.47 -7.18 -2.12
C LYS A 58 -17.11 -7.25 -0.62
N ASP A 59 -17.38 -6.16 0.10
CA ASP A 59 -17.11 -5.99 1.54
C ASP A 59 -15.64 -6.07 1.96
N LYS A 60 -14.70 -6.02 1.00
CA LYS A 60 -13.27 -5.94 1.26
C LYS A 60 -12.73 -4.55 0.94
N SER A 61 -12.11 -3.91 1.94
CA SER A 61 -11.40 -2.64 1.78
C SER A 61 -10.05 -2.82 1.11
N TRP A 62 -9.74 -1.90 0.20
CA TRP A 62 -8.47 -1.72 -0.47
C TRP A 62 -8.08 -0.25 -0.38
N TYR A 63 -6.80 0.04 -0.20
CA TYR A 63 -6.33 1.42 -0.10
C TYR A 63 -5.63 1.82 -1.40
N VAL A 64 -6.09 2.88 -2.04
CA VAL A 64 -5.52 3.39 -3.28
C VAL A 64 -4.34 4.30 -2.96
N LEU A 65 -3.18 4.03 -3.56
CA LEU A 65 -1.95 4.79 -3.36
C LEU A 65 -1.78 5.89 -4.40
N ALA A 66 -1.21 7.03 -4.00
CA ALA A 66 -0.83 8.12 -4.89
C ALA A 66 0.29 7.71 -5.86
N GLY A 67 0.13 8.05 -7.13
CA GLY A 67 1.18 7.87 -8.15
C GLY A 67 1.22 6.46 -8.71
N ALA A 68 0.82 6.32 -9.98
CA ALA A 68 0.89 5.09 -10.74
C ALA A 68 2.34 4.77 -11.14
N SER A 69 2.97 3.90 -10.35
CA SER A 69 4.28 3.33 -10.63
C SER A 69 4.26 1.82 -10.37
N ALA A 70 5.13 1.06 -11.05
CA ALA A 70 5.24 -0.38 -10.83
C ALA A 70 5.53 -0.73 -9.35
N ARG A 71 6.30 0.12 -8.66
CA ARG A 71 6.61 -0.03 -7.23
C ARG A 71 5.35 0.08 -6.38
N ASN A 72 4.54 1.11 -6.59
CA ASN A 72 3.34 1.33 -5.78
C ASN A 72 2.26 0.28 -6.11
N LEU A 73 2.16 -0.08 -7.39
CA LEU A 73 1.21 -1.09 -7.88
C LEU A 73 1.50 -2.49 -7.31
N ALA A 74 2.76 -2.78 -6.97
CA ALA A 74 3.12 -4.03 -6.31
C ALA A 74 2.51 -4.18 -4.90
N PHE A 75 2.10 -3.07 -4.27
CA PHE A 75 1.51 -3.08 -2.93
C PHE A 75 0.00 -2.86 -2.94
N ALA A 76 -0.53 -2.00 -3.82
CA ALA A 76 -1.96 -1.71 -3.85
C ALA A 76 -2.40 -1.08 -5.18
N PRO A 77 -3.71 -0.96 -5.45
CA PRO A 77 -4.21 -0.13 -6.55
C PRO A 77 -3.63 1.29 -6.48
N THR A 78 -3.35 1.90 -7.63
CA THR A 78 -2.73 3.23 -7.69
C THR A 78 -3.58 4.21 -8.48
N HIS A 79 -3.57 5.47 -8.04
CA HIS A 79 -4.16 6.57 -8.76
C HIS A 79 -3.15 7.15 -9.75
N ILE A 80 -3.61 7.36 -10.99
CA ILE A 80 -2.81 7.97 -12.05
C ILE A 80 -2.88 9.49 -11.87
N SER A 81 -1.75 10.14 -11.61
CA SER A 81 -1.69 11.57 -11.30
C SER A 81 -2.23 12.50 -12.40
N SER A 82 -2.31 12.03 -13.65
CA SER A 82 -2.91 12.77 -14.77
C SER A 82 -4.43 12.64 -14.86
N THR A 83 -5.08 12.01 -13.87
CA THR A 83 -6.54 11.84 -13.80
C THR A 83 -7.11 12.60 -12.61
N PRO A 84 -8.38 13.02 -12.65
CA PRO A 84 -9.03 13.68 -11.51
C PRO A 84 -8.94 12.85 -10.23
N GLU A 85 -8.81 13.52 -9.09
CA GLU A 85 -8.79 12.84 -7.78
C GLU A 85 -10.12 12.11 -7.52
N PRO A 86 -10.09 10.97 -6.80
CA PRO A 86 -11.29 10.28 -6.39
C PRO A 86 -12.27 11.22 -5.66
N GLY A 87 -13.51 11.28 -6.14
CA GLY A 87 -14.55 12.18 -5.60
C GLY A 87 -14.63 13.56 -6.27
N LYS A 88 -13.69 13.95 -7.13
CA LYS A 88 -13.80 15.17 -7.95
C LYS A 88 -14.50 14.88 -9.28
N LYS A 89 -15.38 15.80 -9.71
CA LYS A 89 -16.08 15.69 -11.00
C LYS A 89 -15.09 15.88 -12.15
N VAL A 90 -15.20 15.06 -13.18
CA VAL A 90 -14.49 15.26 -14.44
C VAL A 90 -15.18 16.40 -15.18
N THR A 91 -14.55 17.57 -15.25
CA THR A 91 -15.00 18.63 -16.17
C THR A 91 -14.45 18.31 -17.55
N ALA A 92 -15.36 18.04 -18.49
CA ALA A 92 -15.05 17.88 -19.91
C ALA A 92 -14.56 19.19 -20.53
#